data_AF-L1Q327-F1
#
_entry.id   AF-L1Q327-F1
#
_cell.length_a   1.000
_cell.length_b   1.000
_cell.length_c   1.000
_cell.angle_alpha   90.00
_cell.angle_beta   90.00
_cell.angle_gamma   90.00
#
_symmetry.space_group_name_H-M   'P 1'
#
loop_
_entity.id
_entity.type
_entity.pdbx_description
1 polymer ?
#
loop_
_entity_poly.entity_id
_entity_poly.type
_entity_poly.pdbx_seq_one_letter_code
_entity_poly.pdbx_strand_id
1 'polypeptide(L)'
;MEPYKMDGDIISSTRIRRELVAGNIDKVNKMLSRPYSLSGKVIHGKKLGRTIGFPTINMEINPSKIIPAKGVYYTNIIINGEIFKGITSVGNNPTVNGENLTIETYVLNFNNEIYGEEVTLYFISKIRNEIKFNSINELKEQLEKDKNYAINSKVVLNHNFI
;
A
#
# COMPACT_ATOMS: atom_id res chain seq x y z
N MET A 1 4.69 -25.93 23.33
CA MET A 1 5.12 -24.52 23.16
C MET A 1 3.93 -23.65 23.50
N GLU A 2 4.08 -22.67 24.38
CA GLU A 2 3.01 -21.73 24.72
C GLU A 2 2.72 -20.79 23.53
N PRO A 3 1.45 -20.46 23.26
CA PRO A 3 1.11 -19.52 22.20
C PRO A 3 1.61 -18.13 22.55
N TYR A 4 2.24 -17.46 21.58
CA TYR A 4 2.65 -16.08 21.76
C TYR A 4 1.42 -15.16 21.85
N LYS A 5 1.48 -14.16 22.73
CA LYS A 5 0.41 -13.20 22.96
C LYS A 5 0.88 -11.77 22.73
N MET A 6 -0.01 -10.94 22.23
CA MET A 6 0.17 -9.49 22.11
C MET A 6 -1.10 -8.81 22.59
N ASP A 7 -0.98 -7.83 23.49
CA ASP A 7 -2.09 -7.15 24.14
C ASP A 7 -3.04 -8.12 24.87
N GLY A 8 -2.51 -9.18 25.48
CA GLY A 8 -3.30 -10.19 26.22
C GLY A 8 -3.92 -11.30 25.36
N ASP A 9 -4.02 -11.09 24.05
CA ASP A 9 -4.63 -12.02 23.10
C ASP A 9 -3.60 -12.86 22.34
N ILE A 10 -3.96 -14.09 21.98
CA ILE A 10 -3.14 -14.99 21.15
C ILE A 10 -2.90 -14.36 19.77
N ILE A 11 -1.65 -14.42 19.31
CA ILE A 11 -1.33 -14.15 17.90
C ILE A 11 -1.75 -15.36 17.07
N SER A 12 -2.64 -15.14 16.11
CA SER A 12 -3.11 -16.19 15.19
C SER A 12 -3.34 -15.62 13.80
N SER A 13 -3.33 -16.49 12.78
CA SER A 13 -3.65 -16.08 11.42
C SER A 13 -5.04 -15.42 11.36
N THR A 14 -6.04 -15.95 12.05
CA THR A 14 -7.39 -15.36 12.09
C THR A 14 -7.37 -13.93 12.62
N ARG A 15 -6.65 -13.67 13.72
CA ARG A 15 -6.49 -12.32 14.27
C ARG A 15 -5.77 -11.40 13.29
N ILE A 16 -4.67 -11.85 12.69
CA ILE A 16 -3.92 -11.05 11.70
C ILE A 16 -4.82 -10.65 10.52
N ARG A 17 -5.62 -11.59 9.99
CA ARG A 17 -6.57 -11.30 8.90
C ARG A 17 -7.63 -10.27 9.31
N ARG A 18 -8.17 -10.40 10.53
CA ARG A 18 -9.14 -9.43 11.07
C ARG A 18 -8.55 -8.04 11.18
N GLU A 19 -7.33 -7.91 11.72
CA GLU A 19 -6.66 -6.62 11.86
C GLU A 19 -6.27 -6.02 10.49
N LEU A 20 -5.92 -6.85 9.49
CA LEU A 20 -5.68 -6.42 8.11
C LEU A 20 -6.93 -5.78 7.49
N VAL A 21 -8.08 -6.45 7.60
CA VAL A 21 -9.37 -5.97 7.08
C VAL A 21 -9.88 -4.76 7.87
N ALA A 22 -9.50 -4.61 9.14
CA ALA A 22 -9.74 -3.41 9.93
C ALA A 22 -8.78 -2.25 9.58
N GLY A 23 -7.71 -2.52 8.82
CA GLY A 23 -6.72 -1.52 8.42
C GLY A 23 -5.67 -1.20 9.49
N ASN A 24 -5.59 -2.02 10.55
CA ASN A 24 -4.66 -1.85 11.68
C ASN A 24 -3.26 -2.35 11.32
N ILE A 25 -2.66 -1.78 10.29
CA ILE A 25 -1.42 -2.30 9.70
C ILE A 25 -0.25 -2.33 10.70
N ASP A 26 -0.16 -1.35 11.61
CA ASP A 26 0.89 -1.35 12.63
C ASP A 26 0.79 -2.55 13.58
N LYS A 27 -0.44 -2.94 13.96
CA LYS A 27 -0.67 -4.15 14.78
C LYS A 27 -0.34 -5.41 14.00
N VAL A 28 -0.72 -5.46 12.72
CA VAL A 28 -0.40 -6.57 11.83
C VAL A 28 1.11 -6.76 11.73
N ASN A 29 1.84 -5.68 11.50
CA ASN A 29 3.29 -5.73 11.34
C ASN A 29 3.99 -6.18 12.61
N LYS A 30 3.52 -5.73 13.79
CA LYS A 30 3.99 -6.22 15.09
C LYS A 30 3.73 -7.72 15.25
N MET A 31 2.52 -8.19 14.93
CA MET A 31 2.18 -9.61 15.05
C MET A 31 2.98 -10.50 14.09
N LEU A 32 3.29 -10.01 12.89
CA LEU A 32 4.10 -10.73 11.91
C LEU A 32 5.61 -10.61 12.19
N SER A 33 6.01 -9.65 13.03
CA SER A 33 7.40 -9.20 13.18
C SER A 33 8.04 -8.77 11.85
N ARG A 34 7.20 -8.34 10.90
CA ARG A 34 7.57 -7.84 9.57
C ARG A 34 6.46 -7.03 8.94
N PRO A 35 6.75 -6.10 8.00
CA PRO A 35 5.71 -5.49 7.18
C PRO A 35 4.93 -6.55 6.40
N TYR A 36 3.61 -6.41 6.38
CA TYR A 36 2.76 -7.14 5.47
C TYR A 36 3.11 -6.78 4.03
N SER A 37 3.17 -7.76 3.13
CA SER A 37 3.52 -7.52 1.73
C SER A 37 2.54 -8.10 0.73
N LEU A 38 2.43 -7.41 -0.40
CA LEU A 38 1.70 -7.83 -1.59
C LEU A 38 2.65 -7.77 -2.79
N SER A 39 2.74 -8.87 -3.52
CA SER A 39 3.46 -8.94 -4.79
C SER A 39 2.46 -9.03 -5.93
N GLY A 40 2.79 -8.44 -7.06
CA GLY A 40 1.89 -8.38 -8.21
C GLY A 40 2.54 -7.75 -9.43
N LYS A 41 1.85 -7.90 -10.57
CA LYS A 41 2.28 -7.32 -11.83
C LYS A 41 1.81 -5.88 -11.95
N VAL A 42 2.68 -5.03 -12.47
CA VAL A 42 2.30 -3.66 -12.82
C VAL A 42 1.48 -3.67 -14.11
N ILE A 43 0.27 -3.13 -14.04
CA ILE A 43 -0.69 -3.06 -15.15
C ILE A 43 -0.99 -1.62 -15.55
N HIS A 44 -1.57 -1.45 -16.73
CA HIS A 44 -2.08 -0.15 -17.15
C HIS A 44 -3.33 0.23 -16.34
N GLY A 45 -3.34 1.45 -15.79
CA GLY A 45 -4.51 2.06 -15.17
C GLY A 45 -5.07 3.24 -15.96
N LYS A 46 -5.97 4.01 -15.34
CA LYS A 46 -6.62 5.20 -15.96
C LYS A 46 -5.67 6.39 -16.19
N LYS A 47 -4.42 6.32 -15.72
CA LYS A 47 -3.38 7.36 -15.84
C LYS A 47 -3.80 8.76 -15.34
N LEU A 48 -4.85 8.87 -14.52
CA LEU A 48 -5.36 10.16 -14.02
C LEU A 48 -4.32 10.90 -13.19
N GLY A 49 -3.56 10.19 -12.35
CA GLY A 49 -2.49 10.80 -11.57
C GLY A 49 -1.45 11.53 -12.43
N ARG A 50 -1.18 11.06 -13.65
CA ARG A 50 -0.22 11.70 -14.57
C ARG A 50 -0.67 13.11 -15.00
N THR A 51 -1.96 13.36 -15.14
CA THR A 51 -2.47 14.69 -15.56
C THR A 51 -2.35 15.74 -14.46
N ILE A 52 -2.16 15.31 -13.21
CA ILE A 52 -2.06 16.19 -12.04
C ILE A 52 -0.67 16.19 -11.38
N GLY A 53 0.32 15.52 -11.98
CA GLY A 53 1.70 15.47 -11.47
C GLY A 53 2.02 14.33 -10.51
N PHE A 54 1.13 13.34 -10.37
CA PHE A 54 1.26 12.17 -9.50
C PHE A 54 1.11 10.86 -10.27
N PRO A 55 2.01 10.52 -11.20
CA PRO A 55 1.94 9.27 -11.94
C PRO A 55 1.95 8.06 -10.99
N THR A 56 0.93 7.20 -11.09
CA THR A 56 0.81 5.98 -10.28
C THR A 56 1.00 4.72 -11.12
N ILE A 57 1.61 3.71 -10.53
CA ILE A 57 1.55 2.33 -11.03
C ILE A 57 0.28 1.68 -10.48
N ASN A 58 -0.36 0.85 -11.28
CA ASN A 58 -1.50 0.04 -10.86
C ASN A 58 -1.02 -1.40 -10.71
N MET A 59 -1.44 -2.11 -9.67
CA MET A 59 -1.00 -3.48 -9.44
C MET A 59 -2.15 -4.48 -9.54
N GLU A 60 -1.92 -5.54 -10.31
CA GLU A 60 -2.72 -6.76 -10.27
C GLU A 60 -2.14 -7.69 -9.20
N ILE A 61 -2.92 -7.94 -8.15
CA ILE A 61 -2.49 -8.73 -6.99
C ILE A 61 -2.96 -10.18 -7.14
N ASN A 62 -2.14 -11.11 -6.64
CA ASN A 62 -2.55 -12.50 -6.50
C ASN A 62 -3.87 -12.63 -5.70
N PRO A 63 -4.93 -13.24 -6.26
CA PRO A 63 -6.24 -13.38 -5.61
C PRO A 63 -6.21 -14.12 -4.26
N SER A 64 -5.17 -14.92 -4.00
CA SER A 64 -5.02 -15.65 -2.74
C SER A 64 -4.55 -14.78 -1.56
N LYS A 65 -4.18 -13.51 -1.82
CA LYS A 65 -3.70 -12.58 -0.81
C LYS A 65 -4.84 -11.75 -0.25
N ILE A 66 -4.76 -11.44 1.04
CA ILE A 66 -5.73 -10.56 1.70
C ILE A 66 -5.30 -9.12 1.46
N ILE A 67 -6.15 -8.34 0.85
CA ILE A 67 -5.85 -6.93 0.62
C ILE A 67 -6.22 -6.16 1.90
N PRO A 68 -5.37 -5.24 2.39
CA PRO A 68 -5.70 -4.41 3.56
C PRO A 68 -6.99 -3.61 3.34
N ALA A 69 -7.54 -3.08 4.43
CA ALA A 69 -8.67 -2.16 4.36
C ALA A 69 -8.44 -1.00 3.38
N LYS A 70 -9.53 -0.39 2.91
CA LYS A 70 -9.43 0.80 2.07
C LYS A 70 -8.76 1.96 2.81
N GLY A 71 -8.00 2.75 2.06
CA GLY A 71 -7.27 3.90 2.55
C GLY A 71 -5.96 4.13 1.84
N VAL A 72 -5.20 5.10 2.36
CA VAL A 72 -3.88 5.46 1.85
C VAL A 72 -2.83 5.04 2.86
N TYR A 73 -1.79 4.39 2.36
CA TYR A 73 -0.74 3.75 3.13
C TYR A 73 0.62 4.29 2.72
N TYR A 74 1.52 4.41 3.69
CA TYR A 74 2.94 4.52 3.41
C TYR A 74 3.48 3.12 3.17
N THR A 75 4.12 2.94 2.02
CA THR A 75 4.68 1.66 1.60
C THR A 75 6.15 1.81 1.25
N ASN A 76 6.92 0.74 1.40
CA ASN A 76 8.14 0.56 0.63
C ASN A 76 7.84 -0.37 -0.54
N ILE A 77 8.44 -0.11 -1.69
CA ILE A 77 8.28 -0.93 -2.89
C ILE A 77 9.64 -1.38 -3.38
N ILE A 78 9.76 -2.67 -3.71
CA ILE A 78 10.94 -3.22 -4.38
C ILE A 78 10.65 -3.31 -5.87
N ILE A 79 11.51 -2.67 -6.66
CA ILE A 79 11.49 -2.66 -8.13
C ILE A 79 12.91 -3.01 -8.58
N ASN A 80 13.09 -4.12 -9.31
CA ASN A 80 14.40 -4.58 -9.81
C ASN A 80 15.51 -4.63 -8.73
N GLY A 81 15.15 -5.02 -7.50
CA GLY A 81 16.08 -5.11 -6.37
C GLY A 81 16.33 -3.80 -5.62
N GLU A 82 15.88 -2.66 -6.15
CA GLU A 82 15.98 -1.36 -5.49
C GLU A 82 14.72 -1.03 -4.69
N ILE A 83 14.90 -0.29 -3.59
CA ILE A 83 13.82 0.05 -2.68
C ILE A 83 13.46 1.52 -2.84
N PHE A 84 12.17 1.76 -3.05
CA PHE A 84 11.60 3.09 -3.12
C PHE A 84 10.56 3.30 -2.04
N LYS A 85 10.33 4.57 -1.71
CA LYS A 85 9.19 5.00 -0.90
C LYS A 85 7.97 5.11 -1.81
N GLY A 86 6.81 4.72 -1.30
CA GLY A 86 5.56 4.79 -2.05
C GLY A 86 4.41 5.28 -1.18
N ILE A 87 3.44 5.90 -1.84
CA ILE A 87 2.12 6.20 -1.31
C ILE A 87 1.16 5.27 -2.03
N THR A 88 0.57 4.32 -1.30
CA THR A 88 -0.30 3.31 -1.89
C THR A 88 -1.75 3.57 -1.49
N SER A 89 -2.60 3.78 -2.48
CA SER A 89 -4.05 3.82 -2.33
C SER A 89 -4.62 2.42 -2.53
N VAL A 90 -5.35 1.93 -1.53
CA VAL A 90 -6.22 0.75 -1.64
C VAL A 90 -7.65 1.26 -1.67
N GLY A 91 -8.34 1.10 -2.78
CA GLY A 91 -9.66 1.72 -2.98
C GLY A 91 -10.49 0.99 -4.03
N ASN A 92 -11.67 1.54 -4.32
CA ASN A 92 -12.48 1.07 -5.44
C ASN A 92 -12.25 1.97 -6.64
N ASN A 93 -12.10 1.38 -7.82
CA ASN A 93 -12.26 2.14 -9.05
C ASN A 93 -13.72 1.99 -9.52
N PRO A 94 -14.53 3.06 -9.51
CA PRO A 94 -15.83 3.03 -10.16
C PRO A 94 -15.59 2.87 -11.66
N THR A 95 -15.65 1.63 -12.13
CA THR A 95 -15.63 1.28 -13.55
C THR A 95 -17.00 0.74 -13.94
N VAL A 96 -17.32 0.86 -15.21
CA VAL A 96 -18.65 0.59 -15.79
C VAL A 96 -19.14 -0.85 -15.54
N ASN A 97 -18.25 -1.78 -15.16
CA ASN A 97 -18.57 -3.19 -14.92
C ASN A 97 -18.34 -3.68 -13.46
N GLY A 98 -18.23 -2.77 -12.47
CA GLY A 98 -18.23 -3.16 -11.06
C GLY A 98 -17.23 -2.43 -10.16
N GLU A 99 -17.35 -2.68 -8.84
CA GLU A 99 -16.45 -2.22 -7.79
C GLU A 99 -15.22 -3.13 -7.65
N ASN A 100 -14.33 -3.13 -8.65
CA ASN A 100 -13.06 -3.83 -8.48
C ASN A 100 -12.13 -3.00 -7.58
N LEU A 101 -11.60 -3.66 -6.55
CA LEU A 101 -10.59 -3.09 -5.67
C LEU A 101 -9.31 -2.84 -6.47
N THR A 102 -8.76 -1.63 -6.38
CA THR A 102 -7.51 -1.23 -7.03
C THR A 102 -6.44 -0.92 -5.99
N ILE A 103 -5.20 -1.28 -6.35
CA ILE A 103 -4.00 -0.88 -5.62
C ILE A 103 -3.19 0.01 -6.55
N GLU A 104 -3.10 1.28 -6.18
CA GLU A 104 -2.38 2.30 -6.93
C GLU A 104 -1.26 2.87 -6.09
N THR A 105 -0.04 2.89 -6.62
CA THR A 105 1.13 3.39 -5.89
C THR A 105 1.77 4.56 -6.64
N TYR A 106 1.87 5.71 -5.98
CA TYR A 106 2.79 6.77 -6.37
C TYR A 106 4.16 6.44 -5.80
N VAL A 107 5.13 6.16 -6.68
CA VAL A 107 6.50 5.81 -6.30
C VAL A 107 7.35 7.10 -6.28
N LEU A 108 7.94 7.42 -5.14
CA LEU A 108 8.72 8.64 -4.97
C LEU A 108 10.04 8.52 -5.74
N ASN A 109 10.41 9.60 -6.44
CA ASN A 109 11.65 9.71 -7.20
C ASN A 109 11.85 8.61 -8.27
N PHE A 110 10.75 8.13 -8.85
CA PHE A 110 10.76 7.08 -9.86
C PHE A 110 10.04 7.53 -11.13
N ASN A 111 10.75 7.49 -12.26
CA ASN A 111 10.27 8.06 -13.53
C ASN A 111 10.24 7.02 -14.68
N ASN A 112 10.50 5.74 -14.40
CA ASN A 112 10.56 4.71 -15.42
C ASN A 112 9.18 4.05 -15.63
N GLU A 113 8.90 3.62 -16.86
CA GLU A 113 7.76 2.76 -17.13
C GLU A 113 8.15 1.30 -16.88
N ILE A 114 7.35 0.58 -16.08
CA ILE A 114 7.62 -0.80 -15.64
C ILE A 114 6.40 -1.71 -15.84
N TYR A 115 5.62 -1.46 -16.88
CA TYR A 115 4.46 -2.29 -17.18
C TYR A 115 4.86 -3.74 -17.45
N GLY A 116 4.11 -4.69 -16.88
CA GLY A 116 4.39 -6.12 -16.98
C GLY A 116 5.38 -6.64 -15.92
N GLU A 117 6.15 -5.76 -15.29
CA GLU A 117 7.12 -6.15 -14.26
C GLU A 117 6.43 -6.58 -12.96
N GLU A 118 7.05 -7.52 -12.27
CA GLU A 118 6.62 -7.95 -10.94
C GLU A 118 7.29 -7.11 -9.86
N VAL A 119 6.49 -6.54 -8.96
CA VAL A 119 6.96 -5.68 -7.86
C VAL A 119 6.36 -6.16 -6.54
N THR A 120 7.02 -5.83 -5.43
CA THR A 120 6.52 -6.13 -4.09
C THR A 120 6.34 -4.86 -3.26
N LEU A 121 5.12 -4.64 -2.76
CA LEU A 121 4.76 -3.61 -1.80
C LEU A 121 4.87 -4.16 -0.37
N TYR A 122 5.45 -3.37 0.51
CA TYR A 122 5.49 -3.58 1.95
C TYR A 122 4.70 -2.46 2.63
N PHE A 123 3.60 -2.81 3.29
CA PHE A 123 2.72 -1.87 3.98
C PHE A 123 3.30 -1.52 5.34
N ILE A 124 3.75 -0.28 5.51
CA ILE A 124 4.46 0.16 6.71
C ILE A 124 3.49 0.77 7.72
N SER A 125 2.71 1.77 7.30
CA SER A 125 1.73 2.46 8.15
C SER A 125 0.52 2.94 7.33
N LYS A 126 -0.62 3.14 8.00
CA LYS A 126 -1.80 3.78 7.38
C LYS A 126 -1.68 5.29 7.55
N ILE A 127 -1.73 6.03 6.45
CA ILE A 127 -1.70 7.50 6.45
C ILE A 127 -3.11 8.03 6.77
N ARG A 128 -4.12 7.53 6.07
CA ARG A 128 -5.52 7.98 6.22
C ARG A 128 -6.52 7.01 5.60
N ASN A 129 -7.80 7.21 5.91
CA ASN A 129 -8.90 6.61 5.16
C ASN A 129 -9.07 7.29 3.79
N GLU A 130 -9.90 6.69 2.93
CA GLU A 130 -10.33 7.33 1.67
C GLU A 130 -11.11 8.62 1.97
N ILE A 131 -10.91 9.62 1.12
CA ILE A 131 -11.57 10.92 1.21
C ILE A 131 -12.18 11.20 -0.15
N LYS A 132 -13.42 11.69 -0.18
CA LYS A 132 -14.02 12.26 -1.39
C LYS A 132 -13.56 13.71 -1.53
N PHE A 133 -13.07 14.07 -2.70
CA PHE A 133 -12.67 15.43 -3.02
C PHE A 133 -13.73 16.09 -3.89
N ASN A 134 -14.03 17.36 -3.60
CA ASN A 134 -14.99 18.15 -4.37
C ASN A 134 -14.31 18.89 -5.54
N SER A 135 -12.98 18.92 -5.59
CA SER A 135 -12.22 19.51 -6.68
C SER A 135 -10.86 18.82 -6.91
N ILE A 136 -10.29 19.04 -8.10
CA ILE A 136 -8.94 18.59 -8.44
C ILE A 136 -7.88 19.26 -7.55
N ASN A 137 -8.11 20.52 -7.13
CA ASN A 137 -7.18 21.24 -6.27
C ASN A 137 -7.13 20.63 -4.87
N GLU A 138 -8.27 20.31 -4.27
CA GLU A 138 -8.33 19.60 -2.97
C GLU A 138 -7.60 18.26 -3.04
N LEU A 139 -7.79 17.50 -4.13
CA LEU A 139 -7.06 16.25 -4.35
C LEU A 139 -5.55 16.48 -4.39
N LYS A 140 -5.07 17.45 -5.18
CA LYS A 140 -3.64 17.77 -5.30
C LYS A 140 -3.04 18.17 -3.95
N GLU A 141 -3.70 19.05 -3.21
CA GLU A 141 -3.25 19.47 -1.89
C GLU A 141 -3.12 18.29 -0.92
N GLN A 142 -4.08 17.36 -0.96
CA GLN A 142 -4.00 16.16 -0.12
C GLN A 142 -2.88 15.22 -0.55
N LEU A 143 -2.67 15.03 -1.85
CA LEU A 143 -1.58 14.20 -2.37
C LEU A 143 -0.20 14.77 -1.99
N GLU A 144 -0.03 16.09 -1.99
CA GLU A 144 1.21 16.71 -1.51
C GLU A 144 1.42 16.50 0.01
N LYS A 145 0.35 16.55 0.82
CA LYS A 145 0.45 16.19 2.26
C LYS A 145 0.87 14.74 2.44
N ASP A 146 0.27 13.82 1.70
CA ASP A 146 0.59 12.39 1.76
C ASP A 146 2.04 12.13 1.31
N LYS A 147 2.51 12.86 0.28
CA LYS A 147 3.89 12.81 -0.20
C LYS A 147 4.89 13.35 0.81
N ASN A 148 4.59 14.49 1.44
CA ASN A 148 5.43 15.04 2.49
C ASN A 148 5.54 14.08 3.69
N TYR A 149 4.44 13.40 4.06
CA TYR A 149 4.50 12.34 5.06
C TYR A 149 5.45 11.21 4.63
N ALA A 150 5.34 10.73 3.39
CA ALA A 150 6.19 9.65 2.87
C ALA A 150 7.68 10.06 2.80
N ILE A 151 8.00 11.30 2.39
CA ILE A 151 9.37 11.83 2.36
C ILE A 151 10.02 11.75 3.75
N ASN A 152 9.29 12.16 4.78
CA ASN A 152 9.78 12.19 6.16
C ASN A 152 9.72 10.83 6.87
N SER A 153 9.02 9.85 6.29
CA SER A 153 8.93 8.49 6.84
C SER A 153 10.20 7.69 6.58
N LYS A 154 10.61 6.86 7.53
CA LYS A 154 11.79 5.99 7.38
C LYS A 154 11.47 4.80 6.47
N VAL A 155 12.45 4.40 5.66
CA VAL A 155 12.39 3.09 4.99
C VAL A 155 12.48 2.00 6.07
N VAL A 156 11.59 1.01 5.99
CA VAL A 156 11.52 -0.13 6.90
C VAL A 156 11.62 -1.41 6.09
N LEU A 157 12.74 -2.11 6.26
CA LEU A 157 12.92 -3.47 5.76
C LEU A 157 13.00 -4.41 6.96
N ASN A 158 12.62 -5.67 6.76
CA ASN A 158 12.86 -6.69 7.77
C ASN A 158 14.34 -6.77 8.11
N HIS A 159 14.62 -6.89 9.40
CA HIS A 159 15.92 -7.36 9.88
C HIS A 159 16.10 -8.80 9.37
N ASN A 160 17.23 -9.03 8.69
CA ASN A 160 17.73 -10.29 8.13
C ASN A 160 17.19 -10.70 6.75
N PHE A 161 17.80 -10.13 5.71
CA PHE A 161 18.18 -10.90 4.51
C PHE A 161 19.69 -11.15 4.59
N ILE A 162 20.10 -12.09 5.44
CA ILE A 162 21.38 -12.80 5.36
C ILE A 162 21.09 -14.25 5.76
#